data_AF-A0A6I9PI32-F1
#
_entry.id   AF-A0A6I9PI32-F1
#
_cell.length_a   1.000
_cell.length_b   1.000
_cell.length_c   1.000
_cell.angle_alpha   90.00
_cell.angle_beta   90.00
_cell.angle_gamma   90.00
#
_symmetry.space_group_name_H-M   'P 1'
#
loop_
_entity.id
_entity.type
_entity.pdbx_description
1 polymer ?
#
loop_
_entity_poly.entity_id
_entity_poly.type
_entity_poly.pdbx_seq_one_letter_code
_entity_poly.pdbx_strand_id
1 'polypeptide(L)'
;MENISSNFSMECGTYEQLGYWPNNFDDFGASIMLLYDVMIVNNWQAFMDAYSRYTTEWSKIYFVSWWLTSSVMWVNLFVALILENFIYKWDRSHSCSVTDVERIRYETSVQLMFREQIQEPTEEELICQLHQHPHLHLHW
;
A
#
# COMPACT_ATOMS: atom_id res chain seq x y z
N MET A 1 65.03 -4.75 -12.62
CA MET A 1 63.82 -4.24 -11.94
C MET A 1 62.79 -4.01 -13.03
N GLU A 2 62.03 -5.03 -13.38
CA GLU A 2 60.97 -4.91 -14.39
C GLU A 2 59.74 -4.31 -13.71
N ASN A 3 59.42 -3.08 -14.07
CA ASN A 3 58.21 -2.39 -13.64
C ASN A 3 57.05 -2.89 -14.50
N ILE A 4 56.47 -4.03 -14.14
CA ILE A 4 55.26 -4.54 -14.77
C ILE A 4 54.09 -3.80 -14.13
N SER A 5 53.73 -2.64 -14.67
CA SER A 5 52.39 -2.08 -14.48
C SER A 5 51.41 -3.00 -15.22
N SER A 6 50.96 -4.05 -14.55
CA SER A 6 49.89 -4.91 -15.05
C SER A 6 48.65 -4.03 -15.25
N ASN A 7 48.25 -3.82 -16.51
CA ASN A 7 46.95 -3.24 -16.83
C ASN A 7 45.88 -4.23 -16.34
N PHE A 8 45.34 -3.97 -15.14
CA PHE A 8 44.23 -4.75 -14.59
C PHE A 8 42.95 -4.31 -15.33
N SER A 9 42.66 -4.94 -16.47
CA SER A 9 41.36 -4.82 -17.11
C SER A 9 40.38 -5.75 -16.39
N MET A 10 39.53 -5.18 -15.52
CA MET A 10 38.40 -5.91 -14.96
C MET A 10 37.30 -6.02 -16.03
N GLU A 11 36.61 -7.17 -16.08
CA GLU A 11 35.42 -7.29 -16.91
C GLU A 11 34.34 -6.29 -16.45
N CYS A 12 33.62 -5.72 -17.41
CA CYS A 12 32.55 -4.79 -17.07
C CYS A 12 31.39 -5.52 -16.39
N GLY A 13 30.89 -4.97 -15.29
CA GLY A 13 29.75 -5.49 -14.52
C GLY A 13 30.12 -6.43 -13.37
N THR A 14 31.41 -6.61 -13.05
CA THR A 14 31.81 -7.43 -11.90
C THR A 14 31.69 -6.69 -10.59
N TYR A 15 31.60 -7.46 -9.50
CA TYR A 15 31.50 -6.94 -8.13
C TYR A 15 32.66 -6.00 -7.76
N GLU A 16 33.88 -6.30 -8.21
CA GLU A 16 35.08 -5.51 -7.93
C GLU A 16 35.07 -4.17 -8.67
N GLN A 17 34.63 -4.17 -9.93
CA GLN A 17 34.59 -2.98 -10.77
C GLN A 17 33.51 -1.99 -10.29
N LEU A 18 32.38 -2.52 -9.81
CA LEU A 18 31.26 -1.72 -9.30
C LEU A 18 31.50 -1.18 -7.87
N GLY A 19 32.61 -1.57 -7.24
CA GLY A 19 32.97 -1.06 -5.91
C GLY A 19 32.10 -1.60 -4.78
N TYR A 20 31.53 -2.80 -4.92
CA TYR A 20 30.63 -3.39 -3.93
C TYR A 20 31.31 -3.94 -2.67
N TRP A 21 32.60 -3.67 -2.47
CA TRP A 21 33.40 -4.12 -1.30
C TRP A 21 32.71 -4.03 0.08
N PRO A 22 31.89 -3.00 0.39
CA PRO A 22 31.19 -2.92 1.68
C PRO A 22 30.07 -3.97 1.86
N ASN A 23 29.57 -4.58 0.78
CA ASN A 23 28.49 -5.55 0.81
C ASN A 23 29.05 -6.94 1.12
N ASN A 24 29.32 -7.16 2.41
CA ASN A 24 29.89 -8.40 2.91
C ASN A 24 29.14 -8.99 4.11
N PHE A 25 29.60 -10.14 4.58
CA PHE A 25 29.07 -10.86 5.74
C PHE A 25 29.98 -10.75 6.97
N ASP A 26 30.89 -9.76 7.01
CA ASP A 26 31.88 -9.63 8.08
C ASP A 26 31.29 -9.01 9.36
N ASP A 27 30.25 -8.19 9.21
CA ASP A 27 29.48 -7.63 10.32
C ASP A 27 27.96 -7.78 10.13
N PHE A 28 27.22 -7.72 11.24
CA PHE A 28 25.78 -7.91 11.23
C PHE A 28 25.04 -6.85 10.39
N GLY A 29 25.48 -5.59 10.42
CA GLY A 29 24.89 -4.51 9.64
C GLY A 29 25.13 -4.66 8.14
N ALA A 30 26.37 -4.95 7.74
CA ALA A 30 26.72 -5.27 6.36
C ALA A 30 25.95 -6.49 5.85
N SER A 31 25.77 -7.52 6.69
CA SER A 31 24.99 -8.70 6.33
C SER A 31 23.52 -8.37 6.03
N ILE A 32 22.91 -7.48 6.82
CA ILE A 32 21.54 -7.01 6.56
C ILE A 32 21.47 -6.24 5.25
N MET A 33 22.43 -5.32 5.02
CA MET A 33 22.46 -4.52 3.79
C MET A 33 22.64 -5.39 2.55
N LEU A 34 23.55 -6.37 2.59
CA LEU A 34 23.75 -7.32 1.50
C LEU A 34 22.47 -8.13 1.25
N LEU A 35 21.83 -8.66 2.29
CA LEU A 35 20.60 -9.46 2.13
C LEU A 35 19.44 -8.62 1.59
N TYR A 36 19.38 -7.33 1.97
CA TYR A 36 18.44 -6.35 1.44
C TYR A 36 18.69 -6.06 -0.05
N ASP A 37 19.94 -5.83 -0.44
CA ASP A 37 20.32 -5.59 -1.84
C ASP A 37 19.95 -6.80 -2.73
N VAL A 38 20.18 -8.03 -2.24
CA VAL A 38 19.74 -9.26 -2.93
C VAL A 38 18.21 -9.37 -2.99
N MET A 39 17.50 -8.95 -1.93
CA MET A 39 16.03 -8.99 -1.88
C MET A 39 15.39 -8.09 -2.95
N ILE A 40 15.99 -6.91 -3.24
CA ILE A 40 15.52 -6.00 -4.29
C ILE A 40 15.69 -6.61 -5.69
N VAL A 41 16.53 -7.63 -5.85
CA VAL A 41 16.83 -8.31 -7.13
C VAL A 41 17.58 -7.41 -8.13
N ASN A 42 18.10 -6.26 -7.70
CA ASN A 42 18.91 -5.41 -8.57
C ASN A 42 20.37 -5.88 -8.56
N ASN A 43 20.89 -6.23 -9.73
CA ASN A 43 22.27 -6.69 -9.92
C ASN A 43 22.70 -7.87 -9.02
N TRP A 44 21.73 -8.62 -8.46
CA TRP A 44 21.94 -9.72 -7.51
C TRP A 44 22.84 -10.84 -8.06
N GLN A 45 22.85 -11.01 -9.38
CA GLN A 45 23.68 -11.99 -10.08
C GLN A 45 25.18 -11.70 -9.91
N ALA A 46 25.57 -10.42 -9.89
CA ALA A 46 26.96 -10.02 -9.67
C ALA A 46 27.44 -10.39 -8.26
N PHE A 47 26.55 -10.26 -7.25
CA PHE A 47 26.84 -10.73 -5.89
C PHE A 47 26.98 -12.25 -5.85
N MET A 48 26.00 -12.98 -6.38
CA MET A 48 26.05 -14.45 -6.41
C MET A 48 27.31 -14.98 -7.13
N ASP A 49 27.68 -14.38 -8.26
CA ASP A 49 28.86 -14.79 -9.03
C ASP A 49 30.16 -14.49 -8.26
N ALA A 50 30.27 -13.30 -7.65
CA ALA A 50 31.42 -12.96 -6.82
C ALA A 50 31.57 -13.95 -5.64
N TYR A 51 30.49 -14.21 -4.90
CA TYR A 51 30.54 -15.16 -3.77
C TYR A 51 30.82 -16.59 -4.22
N SER A 52 30.35 -17.01 -5.39
CA SER A 52 30.69 -18.32 -5.97
C SER A 52 32.19 -18.44 -6.24
N ARG A 53 32.81 -17.37 -6.78
CA ARG A 53 34.23 -17.31 -7.11
C ARG A 53 35.11 -17.29 -5.85
N TYR A 54 34.72 -16.53 -4.81
CA TYR A 54 35.54 -16.34 -3.60
C TYR A 54 35.34 -17.41 -2.52
N THR A 55 34.18 -18.10 -2.49
CA THR A 55 33.87 -19.09 -1.45
C THR A 55 33.80 -20.51 -2.02
N THR A 56 32.65 -20.91 -2.55
CA THR A 56 32.38 -22.19 -3.20
C THR A 56 31.18 -22.06 -4.14
N GLU A 57 31.08 -22.94 -5.13
CA GLU A 57 29.92 -23.04 -6.02
C GLU A 57 28.60 -23.31 -5.27
N TRP A 58 28.65 -23.90 -4.07
CA TRP A 58 27.49 -24.15 -3.22
C TRP A 58 26.85 -22.86 -2.68
N SER A 59 27.59 -21.75 -2.66
CA SER A 59 27.04 -20.44 -2.27
C SER A 59 25.90 -19.98 -3.19
N LYS A 60 25.90 -20.41 -4.46
CA LYS A 60 24.79 -20.15 -5.40
C LYS A 60 23.45 -20.64 -4.85
N ILE A 61 23.44 -21.80 -4.20
CA ILE A 61 22.22 -22.36 -3.61
C ILE A 61 21.71 -21.47 -2.47
N TYR A 62 22.61 -20.94 -1.64
CA TYR A 62 22.24 -19.99 -0.59
C TYR A 62 21.56 -18.74 -1.17
N PHE A 63 22.18 -18.07 -2.13
CA PHE A 63 21.62 -16.86 -2.74
C PHE A 63 20.29 -17.12 -3.46
N VAL A 64 20.16 -18.23 -4.19
CA VAL A 64 18.90 -18.60 -4.86
C VAL A 64 17.81 -18.93 -3.85
N SER A 65 18.13 -19.65 -2.76
CA SER A 65 17.16 -19.98 -1.71
C SER A 65 16.67 -18.73 -0.96
N TRP A 66 17.58 -17.78 -0.69
CA TRP A 66 17.24 -16.50 -0.08
C TRP A 66 16.37 -15.66 -1.02
N TRP A 67 16.69 -15.60 -2.30
CA TRP A 67 15.90 -14.89 -3.30
C TRP A 67 14.47 -15.43 -3.40
N LEU A 68 14.30 -16.76 -3.44
CA LEU A 68 12.97 -17.39 -3.42
C LEU A 68 12.20 -17.04 -2.16
N THR A 69 12.84 -17.11 -1.00
CA THR A 69 12.17 -16.88 0.29
C THR A 69 11.80 -15.41 0.49
N SER A 70 12.71 -14.49 0.18
CA SER A 70 12.53 -13.06 0.42
C SER A 70 11.75 -12.38 -0.71
N SER A 71 12.28 -12.38 -1.93
CA SER A 71 11.69 -11.68 -3.06
C SER A 71 10.42 -12.37 -3.57
N VAL A 72 10.48 -13.68 -3.81
CA VAL A 72 9.33 -14.38 -4.42
C VAL A 72 8.20 -14.65 -3.42
N MET A 73 8.52 -15.06 -2.18
CA MET A 73 7.48 -15.35 -1.20
C MET A 73 7.12 -14.11 -0.37
N TRP A 74 8.10 -13.49 0.30
CA TRP A 74 7.83 -12.45 1.30
C TRP A 74 7.30 -11.15 0.68
N VAL A 75 7.94 -10.62 -0.37
CA VAL A 75 7.49 -9.38 -1.03
C VAL A 75 6.12 -9.56 -1.67
N ASN A 76 5.87 -10.69 -2.33
CA ASN A 76 4.56 -10.96 -2.93
C ASN A 76 3.46 -11.13 -1.88
N LEU A 77 3.76 -11.77 -0.74
CA LEU A 77 2.82 -11.85 0.38
C LEU A 77 2.51 -10.46 0.94
N PHE A 78 3.54 -9.62 1.11
CA PHE A 78 3.37 -8.26 1.59
C PHE A 78 2.53 -7.40 0.63
N VAL A 79 2.79 -7.48 -0.67
CA VAL A 79 1.99 -6.80 -1.71
C VAL A 79 0.55 -7.29 -1.70
N ALA A 80 0.32 -8.62 -1.57
CA ALA A 80 -1.01 -9.18 -1.48
C ALA A 80 -1.78 -8.64 -0.26
N LEU A 81 -1.14 -8.55 0.91
CA LEU A 81 -1.74 -7.98 2.11
C LEU A 81 -2.09 -6.50 1.93
N ILE A 82 -1.22 -5.70 1.31
CA ILE A 82 -1.51 -4.29 1.02
C ILE A 82 -2.71 -4.17 0.08
N LEU A 83 -2.73 -4.97 -1.00
CA LEU A 83 -3.82 -4.98 -1.96
C LEU A 83 -5.14 -5.38 -1.31
N GLU A 84 -5.13 -6.43 -0.47
CA GLU A 84 -6.31 -6.87 0.27
C GLU A 84 -6.84 -5.76 1.18
N ASN A 85 -5.96 -5.09 1.94
CA ASN A 85 -6.35 -3.97 2.78
C ASN A 85 -6.92 -2.79 1.96
N PHE A 86 -6.33 -2.50 0.80
CA PHE A 86 -6.81 -1.44 -0.08
C PHE A 86 -8.18 -1.78 -0.68
N ILE A 87 -8.35 -3.01 -1.20
CA ILE A 87 -9.61 -3.50 -1.76
C ILE A 87 -10.70 -3.49 -0.68
N TYR A 88 -10.42 -4.00 0.51
CA TYR A 88 -11.37 -3.99 1.62
C TYR A 88 -11.86 -2.58 1.98
N LYS A 89 -10.96 -1.60 2.02
CA LYS A 89 -11.32 -0.20 2.29
C LYS A 89 -12.04 0.46 1.11
N TRP A 90 -11.60 0.18 -0.12
CA TRP A 90 -12.19 0.71 -1.34
C TRP A 90 -13.64 0.24 -1.50
N ASP A 91 -13.87 -1.06 -1.31
CA ASP A 91 -15.19 -1.68 -1.37
C ASP A 91 -16.11 -1.11 -0.29
N ARG A 92 -15.64 -0.99 0.96
CA ARG A 92 -16.40 -0.32 2.04
C ARG A 92 -16.77 1.12 1.69
N SER A 93 -15.85 1.88 1.12
CA SER A 93 -16.10 3.27 0.72
C SER A 93 -17.11 3.38 -0.43
N HIS A 94 -17.06 2.45 -1.39
CA HIS A 94 -17.99 2.43 -2.53
C HIS A 94 -19.37 1.90 -2.13
N SER A 95 -19.46 0.86 -1.31
CA SER A 95 -20.74 0.37 -0.79
C SER A 95 -21.42 1.39 0.11
N CYS A 96 -20.69 2.13 0.95
CA CYS A 96 -21.29 3.20 1.76
C CYS A 96 -21.84 4.33 0.86
N SER A 97 -21.06 4.76 -0.14
CA SER A 97 -21.50 5.74 -1.14
C SER A 97 -22.76 5.30 -1.90
N VAL A 98 -22.80 4.08 -2.41
CA VAL A 98 -23.98 3.56 -3.14
C VAL A 98 -25.19 3.45 -2.22
N THR A 99 -25.02 2.91 -1.01
CA THR A 99 -26.11 2.72 -0.05
C THR A 99 -26.64 4.05 0.47
N ASP A 100 -25.78 5.04 0.73
CA ASP A 100 -26.18 6.38 1.16
C ASP A 100 -26.88 7.13 0.02
N VAL A 101 -26.39 7.04 -1.21
CA VAL A 101 -27.04 7.65 -2.39
C VAL A 101 -28.42 7.03 -2.65
N GLU A 102 -28.54 5.70 -2.49
CA GLU A 102 -29.80 4.99 -2.65
C GLU A 102 -30.78 5.36 -1.52
N ARG A 103 -30.31 5.42 -0.27
CA ARG A 103 -31.13 5.85 0.88
C ARG A 103 -31.62 7.30 0.74
N ILE A 104 -30.76 8.24 0.35
CA ILE A 104 -31.14 9.64 0.08
C ILE A 104 -32.21 9.71 -1.02
N ARG A 105 -32.08 8.86 -2.05
CA ARG A 105 -33.06 8.78 -3.14
C ARG A 105 -34.40 8.23 -2.68
N TYR A 106 -34.40 7.18 -1.86
CA TYR A 106 -35.62 6.65 -1.24
C TYR A 106 -36.29 7.70 -0.34
N GLU A 107 -35.55 8.38 0.54
CA GLU A 107 -36.12 9.44 1.39
C GLU A 107 -36.70 10.58 0.56
N THR A 108 -35.99 11.04 -0.48
CA THR A 108 -36.46 12.10 -1.38
C THR A 108 -37.73 11.68 -2.14
N SER A 109 -37.78 10.43 -2.62
CA SER A 109 -38.93 9.92 -3.35
C SER A 109 -40.14 9.70 -2.43
N VAL A 110 -39.95 9.23 -1.21
CA VAL A 110 -41.01 9.14 -0.20
C VAL A 110 -41.56 10.54 0.15
N GLN A 111 -40.66 11.51 0.41
CA GLN A 111 -41.05 12.91 0.61
C GLN A 111 -41.89 13.45 -0.56
N LEU A 112 -41.47 13.19 -1.80
CA LEU A 112 -42.23 13.60 -2.99
C LEU A 112 -43.59 12.91 -3.11
N MET A 113 -43.71 11.62 -2.78
CA MET A 113 -44.99 10.91 -2.79
C MET A 113 -46.01 11.53 -1.83
N PHE A 114 -45.54 11.98 -0.66
CA PHE A 114 -46.42 12.61 0.33
C PHE A 114 -46.62 14.11 0.11
N ARG A 115 -45.79 14.76 -0.71
CA ARG A 115 -45.88 16.20 -0.98
C ARG A 115 -47.20 16.62 -1.61
N GLU A 116 -47.81 15.79 -2.47
CA GLU A 116 -49.14 16.09 -3.02
C GLU A 116 -50.27 15.85 -2.00
N GLN A 117 -50.06 14.99 -1.01
CA GLN A 117 -51.05 14.68 0.03
C GLN A 117 -50.96 15.62 1.25
N ILE A 118 -49.82 16.29 1.43
CA ILE A 118 -49.57 17.21 2.53
C ILE A 118 -49.64 18.64 1.98
N GLN A 119 -50.80 19.27 2.14
CA GLN A 119 -50.92 20.71 1.94
C GLN A 119 -50.26 21.43 3.12
N GLU A 120 -49.23 22.24 2.87
CA GLU A 120 -48.63 23.07 3.91
C GLU A 120 -49.72 24.02 4.47
N PRO A 121 -50.04 23.95 5.77
CA PRO A 121 -51.04 24.83 6.36
C PRO A 121 -50.54 26.28 6.29
N THR A 122 -51.43 27.20 5.95
CA THR A 122 -51.11 28.63 5.94
C THR A 122 -50.73 29.10 7.35
N GLU A 123 -49.83 30.08 7.46
CA GLU A 123 -49.41 30.65 8.77
C GLU A 123 -50.61 31.03 9.64
N GLU A 124 -51.68 31.48 9.02
CA GLU A 124 -52.92 31.90 9.67
C GLU A 124 -53.62 30.74 10.39
N GLU A 125 -53.66 29.55 9.78
CA GLU A 125 -54.23 28.33 10.38
C GLU A 125 -53.34 27.80 11.51
N LEU A 126 -52.02 27.86 11.33
CA LEU A 126 -51.04 27.51 12.36
C LEU A 126 -51.18 28.40 13.59
N ILE A 127 -51.31 29.72 13.41
CA ILE A 127 -51.50 30.67 14.52
C ILE A 127 -52.84 30.40 15.23
N CYS A 128 -53.91 30.14 14.48
CA CYS A 128 -55.21 29.79 15.06
C CYS A 128 -55.15 28.50 15.91
N GLN A 129 -54.48 27.45 15.40
CA GLN A 129 -54.28 26.18 16.11
C GLN A 129 -53.38 26.36 17.34
N LEU A 130 -52.28 27.11 17.23
CA LEU A 130 -51.38 27.42 18.35
C LEU A 130 -52.11 28.19 19.45
N HIS A 131 -53.02 29.10 19.10
CA HIS A 131 -53.82 29.88 20.05
C HIS A 131 -54.93 29.05 20.74
N GLN A 132 -55.31 27.90 20.17
CA GLN A 132 -56.25 26.96 20.79
C GLN A 132 -55.58 26.04 21.84
N HIS A 133 -54.25 25.97 21.89
CA HIS A 133 -53.56 25.11 22.85
C HIS A 133 -53.48 25.77 24.24
N PRO A 134 -54.09 25.17 25.28
CA PRO A 134 -54.23 25.77 26.61
C PRO A 134 -52.91 25.91 27.40
N HIS A 135 -51.78 25.50 26.84
CA HIS A 135 -50.47 25.49 27.49
C HIS A 135 -49.40 26.27 26.72
N LEU A 136 -49.74 26.87 25.57
CA LEU A 136 -48.78 27.54 24.70
C LEU A 136 -48.90 29.06 24.86
N HIS A 137 -48.00 29.66 25.65
CA HIS A 137 -47.91 31.10 25.82
C HIS A 137 -46.90 31.68 24.81
N LEU A 138 -47.37 32.10 23.64
CA LEU A 138 -46.54 32.86 22.69
C LEU A 138 -46.42 34.29 23.19
N HIS A 139 -45.29 34.60 23.81
CA HIS A 139 -44.92 35.97 24.10
C HIS A 139 -44.40 36.61 22.81
N TRP A 140 -45.06 37.68 22.38
CA TRP A 140 -44.67 38.53 21.25
C TRP A 140 -43.35 39.27 21.51
#